data_AF-A0A8H9PM40-F1
#
_entry.id   AF-A0A8H9PM40-F1
#
_cell.length_a   1.000
_cell.length_b   1.000
_cell.length_c   1.000
_cell.angle_alpha   90.00
_cell.angle_beta   90.00
_cell.angle_gamma   90.00
#
_symmetry.space_group_name_H-M   'P 1'
#
loop_
_entity.id
_entity.type
_entity.pdbx_description
1 polymer ?
#
loop_
_entity_poly.entity_id
_entity_poly.type
_entity_poly.pdbx_seq_one_letter_code
_entity_poly.pdbx_strand_id
1 'polypeptide(L)' 'MRTFFKSLFASPDALLQVMSHSEIQDAIEDGERIVVDADGNTSVNIHCQKVQDDFKRHVDALKRA' A
#
# COMPACT_ATOMS: atom_id res chain seq x y z
N MET A 1 -20.41 3.88 -10.67
CA MET A 1 -19.54 3.19 -9.68
C MET A 1 -18.15 2.81 -10.18
N ARG A 2 -17.93 2.37 -11.44
CA ARG A 2 -16.58 2.01 -11.95
C ARG A 2 -15.55 3.17 -12.00
N THR A 3 -16.01 4.42 -12.07
CA THR A 3 -15.13 5.60 -12.23
C THR A 3 -14.52 6.08 -10.91
N PHE A 4 -15.22 5.89 -9.78
CA PHE A 4 -14.75 6.30 -8.45
C PHE A 4 -13.53 5.50 -8.00
N PHE A 5 -13.50 4.19 -8.25
CA PHE A 5 -12.33 3.37 -7.96
C PHE A 5 -11.10 3.81 -8.75
N LYS A 6 -11.27 4.29 -10.00
CA LYS A 6 -10.16 4.78 -10.81
C LYS A 6 -9.60 6.11 -10.31
N SER A 7 -10.43 6.97 -9.70
CA SER A 7 -9.98 8.27 -9.19
C SER A 7 -9.21 8.17 -7.88
N LEU A 8 -9.50 7.15 -7.05
CA LEU A 8 -8.73 6.89 -5.82
C LEU A 8 -7.27 6.53 -6.10
N PHE A 9 -7.00 5.87 -7.23
CA PHE A 9 -5.64 5.56 -7.70
C PHE A 9 -5.07 6.61 -8.66
N ALA A 10 -5.78 7.72 -8.89
CA ALA A 10 -5.32 8.77 -9.80
C ALA A 10 -4.33 9.74 -9.15
N SER A 11 -4.30 9.82 -7.81
CA SER A 11 -3.25 10.53 -7.08
C SER A 11 -2.98 9.93 -5.69
N PRO A 12 -1.75 10.06 -5.17
CA PRO A 12 -1.39 9.61 -3.82
C PRO A 12 -2.26 10.26 -2.74
N ASP A 13 -2.57 11.55 -2.88
CA ASP A 13 -3.38 12.29 -1.90
C ASP A 13 -4.82 11.78 -1.78
N ALA A 14 -5.43 11.36 -2.90
CA ALA A 14 -6.79 10.83 -2.91
C ALA A 14 -6.86 9.43 -2.26
N LEU A 15 -5.79 8.64 -2.38
CA LEU A 15 -5.63 7.36 -1.70
C LEU A 15 -5.44 7.55 -0.18
N LEU A 16 -4.64 8.56 0.21
CA LEU A 16 -4.32 8.85 1.61
C LEU A 16 -5.50 9.39 2.42
N GLN A 17 -6.48 10.04 1.79
CA GLN A 17 -7.68 10.56 2.48
C GLN A 17 -8.68 9.47 2.93
N VAL A 18 -8.61 8.26 2.36
CA VAL A 18 -9.55 7.17 2.68
C VAL A 18 -9.05 6.29 3.83
N MET A 19 -7.77 6.34 4.15
CA MET A 19 -7.21 5.51 5.22
C MET A 19 -7.19 6.30 6.54
N SER A 20 -7.77 5.73 7.60
CA SER A 20 -7.71 6.27 8.95
C SER A 20 -6.23 6.39 9.38
N HIS A 21 -5.80 7.63 9.60
CA HIS A 21 -4.38 8.00 9.80
C HIS A 21 -3.71 7.33 11.02
N SER A 22 -4.48 6.79 11.97
CA SER A 22 -3.98 6.29 13.24
C SER A 22 -3.49 4.85 13.20
N GLU A 23 -4.10 3.96 12.43
CA GLU A 23 -3.74 2.52 12.43
C GLU A 23 -2.57 2.20 11.51
N ILE A 24 -2.30 3.09 10.56
CA ILE A 24 -1.16 2.99 9.65
C ILE A 24 0.16 3.28 10.38
N GLN A 25 0.17 4.16 11.38
CA GLN A 25 1.40 4.56 12.08
C GLN A 25 2.03 3.40 12.87
N ASP A 26 1.23 2.66 13.62
CA ASP A 26 1.72 1.54 14.45
C ASP A 26 2.23 0.37 13.57
N ALA A 27 1.50 0.04 12.48
CA ALA A 27 1.91 -1.03 11.57
C ALA A 27 3.15 -0.67 10.72
N ILE A 28 3.42 0.62 10.50
CA ILE A 28 4.65 1.09 9.87
C ILE A 28 5.87 0.88 10.79
N GLU A 29 5.70 1.10 12.11
CA GLU A 29 6.80 0.96 13.09
C GLU A 29 7.26 -0.50 13.25
N ASP A 30 6.33 -1.46 13.20
CA ASP A 30 6.63 -2.89 13.34
C ASP A 30 7.16 -3.57 12.05
N GLY A 31 7.18 -2.85 10.92
CA GLY A 31 7.67 -3.39 9.65
C GLY A 31 6.78 -4.50 9.07
N GLU A 32 5.51 -4.55 9.47
CA GLU A 32 4.46 -5.40 8.90
C GLU A 32 4.35 -5.17 7.38
N ARG A 33 4.11 -6.25 6.61
CA ARG A 33 3.97 -6.14 5.14
C ARG A 33 2.55 -5.78 4.71
N ILE A 34 1.56 -6.17 5.51
CA ILE A 34 0.14 -5.95 5.26
C ILE A 34 -0.42 -5.22 6.46
N VAL A 35 -1.12 -4.11 6.22
CA VAL A 35 -1.82 -3.37 7.26
C VAL A 35 -3.30 -3.71 7.17
N VAL A 36 -3.88 -4.04 8.31
CA VAL A 36 -5.32 -4.26 8.47
C VAL A 36 -5.87 -3.16 9.36
N ASP A 37 -6.85 -2.41 8.87
CA ASP A 37 -7.53 -1.39 9.66
C ASP A 37 -8.65 -1.99 10.53
N ALA A 38 -9.22 -1.20 11.45
CA ALA A 38 -10.30 -1.62 12.35
C ALA A 38 -11.56 -2.10 11.61
N ASP A 39 -11.77 -1.61 10.39
CA ASP A 39 -12.90 -1.99 9.54
C ASP A 39 -12.62 -3.30 8.76
N GLY A 40 -11.43 -3.88 8.93
CA GLY A 40 -11.00 -5.12 8.29
C GLY A 40 -10.54 -4.93 6.85
N ASN A 41 -10.34 -3.69 6.37
CA ASN A 41 -9.73 -3.47 5.07
C ASN A 41 -8.24 -3.81 5.13
N THR A 42 -7.74 -4.36 4.03
CA THR A 42 -6.36 -4.80 3.91
C THR A 42 -5.63 -3.94 2.90
N SER A 43 -4.40 -3.55 3.25
CA SER A 43 -3.54 -2.77 2.38
C SER A 43 -2.09 -3.22 2.50
N VAL A 44 -1.27 -2.90 1.50
CA VAL A 44 0.16 -3.23 1.49
C VAL A 44 0.94 -2.07 2.10
N ASN A 45 1.81 -2.37 3.06
CA ASN A 45 2.71 -1.37 3.63
C ASN A 45 3.86 -1.08 2.65
N ILE A 46 3.73 0.02 1.89
CA ILE A 46 4.75 0.46 0.94
C ILE A 46 6.02 1.02 1.61
N HIS A 47 5.97 1.28 2.92
CA HIS A 47 7.12 1.72 3.71
C HIS A 47 7.94 0.54 4.27
N CYS A 48 7.42 -0.69 4.21
CA CYS A 48 8.17 -1.88 4.61
C CYS A 48 9.30 -2.19 3.61
N GLN A 49 10.54 -2.25 4.10
CA GLN A 49 11.72 -2.53 3.26
C GLN A 49 11.60 -3.85 2.49
N LYS A 50 11.06 -4.90 3.13
CA LYS A 50 10.88 -6.22 2.48
C LYS A 50 9.90 -6.15 1.30
N VAL A 51 8.84 -5.34 1.43
CA VAL A 51 7.87 -5.11 0.33
C VAL A 51 8.54 -4.37 -0.83
N GLN A 52 9.35 -3.35 -0.53
CA GLN A 52 10.11 -2.62 -1.55
C GLN A 52 11.11 -3.53 -2.27
N ASP A 53 11.83 -4.39 -1.55
CA ASP A 53 12.78 -5.35 -2.12
C ASP A 53 12.07 -6.39 -3.01
N ASP A 54 10.94 -6.91 -2.56
CA ASP A 54 10.12 -7.84 -3.33
C ASP A 54 9.60 -7.19 -4.63
N PHE A 55 9.15 -5.94 -4.56
CA PHE A 55 8.73 -5.18 -5.73
C PHE A 55 9.87 -4.94 -6.71
N LYS A 56 11.04 -4.53 -6.22
CA LYS A 56 12.25 -4.35 -7.05
C LYS A 56 12.62 -5.65 -7.77
N ARG A 57 12.65 -6.77 -7.04
CA ARG A 57 12.96 -8.09 -7.61
C ARG A 57 11.97 -8.47 -8.72
N HIS A 58 10.69 -8.22 -8.52
CA HIS A 58 9.65 -8.47 -9.51
C HIS A 58 9.88 -7.65 -10.78
N VAL A 59 10.10 -6.34 -10.66
CA VAL A 59 10.37 -5.46 -11.80
C VAL A 59 11.63 -5.88 -12.55
N ASP A 60 12.72 -6.19 -11.83
CA ASP A 60 13.97 -6.61 -12.45
C ASP A 60 13.85 -7.97 -13.16
N ALA A 61 12.98 -8.86 -12.68
CA ALA A 61 12.66 -10.11 -13.38
C ALA A 61 11.92 -9.84 -14.70
N LEU A 62 10.92 -8.93 -14.69
CA LEU A 62 10.18 -8.56 -15.90
C LEU A 62 11.05 -7.85 -16.94
N LYS A 63 12.02 -7.03 -16.52
CA LYS A 63 12.97 -6.37 -17.43
C LYS A 63 13.96 -7.31 -18.11
N ARG A 64 14.17 -8.51 -17.54
CA ARG A 64 15.10 -9.52 -18.06
C ARG A 64 14.40 -10.57 -18.94
N ALA A 65 13.08 -10.54 -19.02
CA ALA A 65 12.26 -11.40 -19.88
C ALA A 65 12.03 -10.73 -21.25
#